data_AF-A0A174F6I9-F1
#
_entry.id   AF-A0A174F6I9-F1
#
_cell.length_a   1.000
_cell.length_b   1.000
_cell.length_c   1.000
_cell.angle_alpha   90.00
_cell.angle_beta   90.00
_cell.angle_gamma   90.00
#
_symmetry.space_group_name_H-M   'P 1'
#
loop_
_entity.id
_entity.type
_entity.pdbx_description
1 polymer ?
#
loop_
_entity_poly.entity_id
_entity_poly.type
_entity_poly.pdbx_seq_one_letter_code
_entity_poly.pdbx_strand_id
1 'polypeptide(L)'
;MERAYEMGAAYVREKTGKALDLYNRILPEFCHYENKCLYDTFVKGIPEFFKWYDIQFEPQNTILTLDYPLLKDISEYTGIDKIFEFIKSIGLEQKFLKLFPAGYVINILSKDNRNWQESMDNICEIVFTHVIGHIMLGKSLTVIELKETDYFYMQEMFEQIALEDIKKHLEVTLEIYIKNYYENDRELLNYLSGAISGIVVRLKNAADNKVLGNII
;
A
#
# COMPACT_ATOMS: atom_id res chain seq x y z
N MET A 1 -17.29 -6.61 38.41
CA MET A 1 -17.26 -5.48 37.47
C MET A 1 -15.87 -4.84 37.40
N GLU A 2 -15.24 -4.50 38.53
CA GLU A 2 -13.86 -3.95 38.58
C GLU A 2 -12.79 -4.82 37.88
N ARG A 3 -12.68 -6.12 38.20
CA ARG A 3 -11.66 -7.00 37.59
C ARG A 3 -11.76 -7.14 36.06
N ALA A 4 -12.96 -7.12 35.50
CA ALA A 4 -13.15 -7.22 34.04
C ALA A 4 -12.72 -5.91 33.33
N TYR A 5 -12.94 -4.77 33.99
CA TYR A 5 -12.53 -3.46 33.51
C TYR A 5 -11.01 -3.28 33.59
N GLU A 6 -10.38 -3.70 34.69
CA GLU A 6 -8.92 -3.67 34.86
C GLU A 6 -8.18 -4.56 33.84
N MET A 7 -8.70 -5.77 33.58
CA MET A 7 -8.15 -6.67 32.56
C MET A 7 -8.30 -6.10 31.14
N GLY A 8 -9.45 -5.50 30.82
CA GLY A 8 -9.67 -4.83 29.54
C GLY A 8 -8.72 -3.64 29.32
N ALA A 9 -8.54 -2.80 30.35
CA ALA A 9 -7.63 -1.65 30.29
C ALA A 9 -6.15 -2.06 30.22
N ALA A 10 -5.75 -3.17 30.85
CA ALA A 10 -4.41 -3.73 30.70
C ALA A 10 -4.15 -4.22 29.27
N TYR A 11 -5.13 -4.89 28.65
CA TYR A 11 -5.03 -5.39 27.29
C TYR A 11 -4.92 -4.26 26.25
N VAL A 12 -5.73 -3.20 26.39
CA VAL A 12 -5.63 -2.01 25.51
C VAL A 12 -4.28 -1.31 25.67
N ARG A 13 -3.75 -1.22 26.90
CA ARG A 13 -2.39 -0.68 27.16
C ARG A 13 -1.31 -1.46 26.42
N GLU A 14 -1.35 -2.79 26.49
CA GLU A 14 -0.38 -3.64 25.81
C GLU A 14 -0.43 -3.45 24.28
N LYS A 15 -1.64 -3.44 23.71
CA LYS A 15 -1.82 -3.20 22.25
C LYS A 15 -1.34 -1.82 21.82
N THR A 16 -1.62 -0.80 22.62
CA THR A 16 -1.17 0.57 22.34
C THR A 16 0.34 0.66 22.34
N GLY A 17 0.99 0.03 23.32
CA GLY A 17 2.46 -0.10 23.36
C GLY A 17 3.01 -0.76 22.10
N LYS A 18 2.44 -1.91 21.68
CA LYS A 18 2.85 -2.62 20.45
C LYS A 18 2.70 -1.77 19.19
N ALA A 19 1.61 -1.00 19.08
CA ALA A 19 1.39 -0.11 17.95
C ALA A 19 2.40 1.04 17.92
N LEU A 20 2.68 1.65 19.09
CA LEU A 20 3.68 2.70 19.23
C LEU A 20 5.10 2.20 18.92
N ASP A 21 5.45 1.01 19.41
CA ASP A 21 6.73 0.36 19.11
C ASP A 21 6.88 0.04 17.62
N LEU A 22 5.81 -0.35 16.94
CA LEU A 22 5.82 -0.55 15.50
C LEU A 22 5.99 0.77 14.76
N TYR A 23 5.26 1.82 15.15
CA TYR A 23 5.38 3.15 14.58
C TYR A 23 6.82 3.68 14.69
N ASN A 24 7.41 3.62 15.89
CA ASN A 24 8.78 4.09 16.15
C ASN A 24 9.84 3.30 15.38
N ARG A 25 9.57 2.04 14.99
CA ARG A 25 10.47 1.25 14.13
C ARG A 25 10.39 1.65 12.66
N ILE A 26 9.22 2.06 12.18
CA ILE A 26 9.00 2.44 10.78
C ILE A 26 9.47 3.88 10.53
N LEU A 27 9.18 4.79 11.46
CA LEU A 27 9.40 6.23 11.31
C LEU A 27 10.81 6.65 10.82
N PRO A 28 11.93 6.05 11.29
CA PRO A 28 13.27 6.47 10.86
C PRO A 28 13.55 6.25 9.37
N GLU A 29 12.92 5.23 8.79
CA GLU A 29 13.11 4.83 7.38
C GLU A 29 11.92 5.26 6.51
N PHE A 30 10.99 6.00 7.08
CA PHE A 30 9.75 6.41 6.41
C PHE A 30 10.00 7.50 5.37
N CYS A 31 9.46 7.30 4.17
CA CYS A 31 9.43 8.29 3.12
C CYS A 31 7.98 8.55 2.71
N HIS A 32 7.55 9.81 2.79
CA HIS A 32 6.24 10.24 2.31
C HIS A 32 6.23 10.54 0.81
N TYR A 33 7.40 10.48 0.15
CA TYR A 33 7.59 10.75 -1.26
C TYR A 33 7.01 12.09 -1.73
N GLU A 34 6.92 13.12 -0.87
CA GLU A 34 6.23 14.41 -1.12
C GLU A 34 4.69 14.34 -1.22
N ASN A 35 4.06 13.20 -0.93
CA ASN A 35 2.62 13.12 -0.77
C ASN A 35 2.20 13.63 0.63
N LYS A 36 1.39 14.67 0.62
CA LYS A 36 0.94 15.37 1.82
C LYS A 36 -0.09 14.59 2.63
N CYS A 37 -0.99 13.85 1.96
CA CYS A 37 -1.97 13.01 2.65
C CYS A 37 -1.29 11.96 3.53
N LEU A 38 -0.30 11.26 2.97
CA LEU A 38 0.52 10.29 3.68
C LEU A 38 1.34 10.94 4.81
N TYR A 39 1.95 12.10 4.56
CA TYR A 39 2.70 12.84 5.58
C TYR A 39 1.80 13.30 6.74
N ASP A 40 0.68 13.94 6.44
CA ASP A 40 -0.25 14.45 7.45
C ASP A 40 -0.85 13.30 8.26
N THR A 41 -1.21 12.18 7.62
CA THR A 41 -1.74 11.01 8.31
C THR A 41 -0.68 10.34 9.20
N PHE A 42 0.48 9.98 8.64
CA PHE A 42 1.46 9.14 9.33
C PHE A 42 2.39 9.92 10.25
N VAL A 43 2.84 11.12 9.86
CA VAL A 43 3.83 11.91 10.61
C VAL A 43 3.18 12.88 11.59
N LYS A 44 1.98 13.39 11.31
CA LYS A 44 1.25 14.27 12.23
C LYS A 44 0.16 13.52 12.99
N GLY A 45 -0.75 12.86 12.26
CA GLY A 45 -1.94 12.24 12.82
C GLY A 45 -1.65 11.11 13.81
N ILE A 46 -0.77 10.16 13.44
CA ILE A 46 -0.45 9.01 14.30
C ILE A 46 0.22 9.42 15.63
N PRO A 47 1.24 10.31 15.66
CA PRO A 47 1.77 10.81 16.93
C PRO A 47 0.75 11.55 17.78
N GLU A 48 -0.11 12.36 17.15
CA GLU A 48 -1.14 13.09 17.85
C GLU A 48 -2.17 12.13 18.47
N PHE A 49 -2.53 11.07 17.75
CA PHE A 49 -3.31 9.97 18.31
C PHE A 49 -2.65 9.40 19.56
N PHE A 50 -1.39 8.97 19.52
CA PHE A 50 -0.73 8.40 20.70
C PHE A 50 -0.57 9.37 21.87
N LYS A 51 -0.50 10.69 21.62
CA LYS A 51 -0.41 11.72 22.66
C LYS A 51 -1.72 11.87 23.43
N TRP A 52 -2.85 11.83 22.73
CA TRP A 52 -4.18 12.09 23.30
C TRP A 52 -4.97 10.82 23.61
N TYR A 53 -4.50 9.66 23.13
CA TYR A 53 -5.13 8.37 23.39
C TYR A 53 -5.04 8.00 24.87
N ASP A 54 -6.02 8.48 25.63
CA ASP A 54 -6.19 8.17 27.04
C ASP A 54 -6.87 6.81 27.20
N ILE A 55 -6.06 5.83 27.57
CA ILE A 55 -6.47 4.44 27.77
C ILE A 55 -7.37 4.28 28.99
N GLN A 56 -7.43 5.28 29.89
CA GLN A 56 -8.16 5.19 31.15
C GLN A 56 -9.55 5.83 31.13
N PHE A 57 -9.77 6.92 30.36
CA PHE A 57 -11.01 7.70 30.51
C PHE A 57 -11.88 7.78 29.25
N GLU A 58 -11.32 7.94 28.04
CA GLU A 58 -12.14 8.20 26.83
C GLU A 58 -11.54 7.61 25.54
N PRO A 59 -11.51 6.27 25.36
CA PRO A 59 -11.03 5.62 24.13
C PRO A 59 -11.83 5.99 22.87
N GLN A 60 -12.98 6.65 23.03
CA GLN A 60 -13.90 7.07 21.97
C GLN A 60 -13.56 8.46 21.36
N ASN A 61 -12.79 9.31 22.07
CA ASN A 61 -12.69 10.74 21.73
C ASN A 61 -11.48 11.12 20.86
N THR A 62 -10.52 10.22 20.65
CA THR A 62 -9.40 10.48 19.73
C THR A 62 -9.80 10.02 18.33
N ILE A 63 -10.52 10.86 17.59
CA ILE A 63 -10.86 10.62 16.19
C ILE A 63 -9.63 10.95 15.34
N LEU A 64 -8.79 9.95 15.07
CA LEU A 64 -7.84 10.05 13.97
C LEU A 64 -8.55 9.69 12.67
N THR A 65 -8.61 10.63 11.74
CA THR A 65 -9.03 10.35 10.37
C THR A 65 -7.85 9.71 9.63
N LEU A 66 -8.01 8.44 9.23
CA LEU A 66 -7.03 7.73 8.41
C LEU A 66 -7.31 8.08 6.95
N ASP A 67 -6.95 9.29 6.55
CA ASP A 67 -7.32 9.86 5.26
C ASP A 67 -6.54 9.24 4.08
N TYR A 68 -5.37 8.65 4.37
CA TYR A 68 -4.61 7.88 3.39
C TYR A 68 -5.17 6.45 3.24
N PRO A 69 -5.54 6.01 2.02
CA PRO A 69 -6.10 4.68 1.79
C PRO A 69 -5.01 3.59 1.81
N LEU A 70 -5.42 2.34 2.00
CA LEU A 70 -4.53 1.16 1.99
C LEU A 70 -4.94 0.18 0.89
N LEU A 71 -4.02 -0.70 0.48
CA LEU A 71 -4.35 -1.84 -0.40
C LEU A 71 -5.28 -2.87 0.29
N LYS A 72 -5.15 -2.98 1.61
CA LYS A 72 -5.94 -3.90 2.45
C LYS A 72 -7.15 -3.18 3.02
N ASP A 73 -8.32 -3.81 2.93
CA ASP A 73 -9.49 -3.37 3.70
C ASP A 73 -9.28 -3.64 5.20
N ILE A 74 -9.35 -2.58 6.00
CA ILE A 74 -9.26 -2.63 7.46
C ILE A 74 -10.55 -2.15 8.15
N SER A 75 -11.67 -2.15 7.42
CA SER A 75 -12.98 -1.70 7.92
C SER A 75 -13.52 -2.56 9.08
N GLU A 76 -13.10 -3.83 9.17
CA GLU A 76 -13.47 -4.75 10.25
C GLU A 76 -12.81 -4.39 11.60
N TYR A 77 -11.71 -3.63 11.58
CA TYR A 77 -10.97 -3.25 12.78
C TYR A 77 -11.48 -1.93 13.37
N THR A 78 -11.35 -1.77 14.69
CA THR A 78 -11.77 -0.55 15.41
C THR A 78 -10.74 -0.14 16.45
N GLY A 79 -10.78 1.14 16.87
CA GLY A 79 -9.89 1.68 17.90
C GLY A 79 -8.41 1.39 17.63
N ILE A 80 -7.69 0.97 18.67
CA ILE A 80 -6.25 0.68 18.58
C ILE A 80 -5.90 -0.45 17.60
N ASP A 81 -6.79 -1.43 17.40
CA ASP A 81 -6.54 -2.51 16.44
C ASP A 81 -6.53 -1.99 15.00
N LYS A 82 -7.41 -1.03 14.68
CA LYS A 82 -7.40 -0.35 13.38
C LYS A 82 -6.12 0.44 13.16
N ILE A 83 -5.66 1.16 14.18
CA ILE A 83 -4.41 1.93 14.12
C ILE A 83 -3.20 1.00 13.96
N PHE A 84 -3.17 -0.12 14.69
CA PHE A 84 -2.11 -1.11 14.55
C PHE A 84 -2.05 -1.69 13.13
N GLU A 85 -3.18 -2.12 12.58
CA GLU A 85 -3.25 -2.66 11.21
C GLU A 85 -2.90 -1.61 10.15
N PHE A 86 -3.27 -0.34 10.39
CA PHE A 86 -2.88 0.76 9.53
C PHE A 86 -1.36 0.96 9.51
N ILE A 87 -0.74 1.09 10.69
CA ILE A 87 0.72 1.26 10.81
C ILE A 87 1.45 0.05 10.21
N LYS A 88 0.96 -1.16 10.45
CA LYS A 88 1.51 -2.39 9.87
C LYS A 88 1.46 -2.35 8.34
N SER A 89 0.31 -1.97 7.78
CA SER A 89 0.13 -1.86 6.33
C SER A 89 1.07 -0.83 5.71
N ILE A 90 1.19 0.37 6.30
CA ILE A 90 2.17 1.38 5.86
C ILE A 90 3.60 0.84 5.96
N GLY A 91 3.94 0.07 7.00
CA GLY A 91 5.24 -0.59 7.09
C GLY A 91 5.55 -1.54 5.93
N LEU A 92 4.54 -2.30 5.48
CA LEU A 92 4.66 -3.19 4.31
C LEU A 92 4.78 -2.39 3.00
N GLU A 93 3.99 -1.33 2.84
CA GLU A 93 4.09 -0.41 1.70
C GLU A 93 5.48 0.23 1.62
N GLN A 94 5.98 0.78 2.73
CA GLN A 94 7.32 1.39 2.80
C GLN A 94 8.42 0.36 2.51
N LYS A 95 8.28 -0.88 2.99
CA LYS A 95 9.20 -1.96 2.67
C LYS A 95 9.27 -2.19 1.16
N PHE A 96 8.13 -2.31 0.49
CA PHE A 96 8.07 -2.47 -0.97
C PHE A 96 8.66 -1.25 -1.71
N LEU A 97 8.23 -0.05 -1.35
CA LEU A 97 8.65 1.17 -2.05
C LEU A 97 10.16 1.45 -1.90
N LYS A 98 10.75 1.06 -0.76
CA LYS A 98 12.17 1.31 -0.46
C LYS A 98 13.15 0.57 -1.39
N LEU A 99 12.71 -0.46 -2.11
CA LEU A 99 13.53 -1.10 -3.14
C LEU A 99 13.84 -0.13 -4.30
N PHE A 100 13.00 0.87 -4.52
CA PHE A 100 13.15 1.86 -5.56
C PHE A 100 13.77 3.15 -5.01
N PRO A 101 14.64 3.84 -5.78
CA PRO A 101 15.07 5.19 -5.41
C PRO A 101 13.87 6.13 -5.25
N ALA A 102 13.88 7.02 -4.26
CA ALA A 102 12.77 7.96 -4.04
C ALA A 102 12.40 8.78 -5.30
N GLY A 103 13.40 9.23 -6.07
CA GLY A 103 13.16 9.94 -7.34
C GLY A 103 12.47 9.08 -8.41
N TYR A 104 12.64 7.75 -8.37
CA TYR A 104 11.92 6.84 -9.26
C TYR A 104 10.44 6.77 -8.89
N VAL A 105 10.13 6.61 -7.60
CA VAL A 105 8.75 6.60 -7.07
C VAL A 105 8.04 7.92 -7.39
N ILE A 106 8.70 9.05 -7.13
CA ILE A 106 8.18 10.39 -7.42
C ILE A 106 7.92 10.57 -8.93
N ASN A 107 8.80 10.04 -9.80
CA ASN A 107 8.60 10.15 -11.24
C ASN A 107 7.35 9.39 -11.70
N ILE A 108 7.11 8.18 -11.19
CA ILE A 108 5.88 7.41 -11.47
C ILE A 108 4.65 8.21 -11.03
N LEU A 109 4.63 8.66 -9.76
CA LEU A 109 3.56 9.47 -9.19
C LEU A 109 3.24 10.71 -10.03
N SER A 110 4.27 11.45 -10.44
CA SER A 110 4.12 12.69 -11.20
C SER A 110 3.55 12.49 -12.62
N LYS A 111 3.75 11.30 -13.19
CA LYS A 111 3.22 10.94 -14.50
C LYS A 111 1.78 10.46 -14.43
N ASP A 112 1.47 9.68 -13.40
CA ASP A 112 0.12 9.20 -13.12
C ASP A 112 -0.85 10.36 -12.85
N ASN A 113 -0.45 11.28 -11.96
CA ASN A 113 -1.29 12.40 -11.56
C ASN A 113 -0.45 13.68 -11.41
N ARG A 114 -0.78 14.74 -12.16
CA ARG A 114 -0.07 16.03 -12.05
C ARG A 114 -0.16 16.67 -10.66
N ASN A 115 -1.20 16.36 -9.91
CA ASN A 115 -1.44 16.85 -8.55
C ASN A 115 -1.17 15.77 -7.48
N TRP A 116 -0.34 14.78 -7.79
CA TRP A 116 -0.03 13.64 -6.92
C TRP A 116 0.40 14.02 -5.48
N GLN A 117 1.05 15.17 -5.28
CA GLN A 117 1.46 15.66 -3.95
C GLN A 117 0.26 15.91 -3.02
N GLU A 118 -0.88 16.32 -3.57
CA GLU A 118 -2.13 16.56 -2.83
C GLU A 118 -3.13 15.40 -3.03
N SER A 119 -2.74 14.35 -3.75
CA SER A 119 -3.63 13.21 -3.99
C SER A 119 -3.86 12.40 -2.72
N MET A 120 -5.07 11.85 -2.62
CA MET A 120 -5.44 10.85 -1.62
C MET A 120 -5.24 9.42 -2.13
N ASP A 121 -4.58 9.22 -3.27
CA ASP A 121 -4.32 7.89 -3.81
C ASP A 121 -3.25 7.14 -2.99
N ASN A 122 -3.34 5.81 -2.97
CA ASN A 122 -2.31 4.97 -2.35
C ASN A 122 -1.06 4.93 -3.25
N ILE A 123 0.07 5.40 -2.73
CA ILE A 123 1.35 5.46 -3.46
C ILE A 123 1.84 4.07 -3.82
N CYS A 124 1.71 3.11 -2.89
CA CYS A 124 2.11 1.73 -3.12
C CYS A 124 1.30 1.10 -4.25
N GLU A 125 0.01 1.41 -4.36
CA GLU A 125 -0.87 0.90 -5.42
C GLU A 125 -0.45 1.39 -6.79
N ILE A 126 -0.16 2.69 -6.92
CA ILE A 126 0.26 3.29 -8.19
C ILE A 126 1.59 2.65 -8.64
N VAL A 127 2.59 2.63 -7.75
CA VAL A 127 3.90 2.04 -8.08
C VAL A 127 3.78 0.54 -8.35
N PHE A 128 2.97 -0.19 -7.58
CA PHE A 128 2.79 -1.62 -7.79
C PHE A 128 2.05 -1.91 -9.11
N THR A 129 1.08 -1.08 -9.49
CA THR A 129 0.41 -1.18 -10.80
C THR A 129 1.40 -0.98 -11.95
N HIS A 130 2.29 0.01 -11.85
CA HIS A 130 3.37 0.23 -12.81
C HIS A 130 4.32 -0.98 -12.91
N VAL A 131 4.73 -1.54 -11.77
CA VAL A 131 5.58 -2.74 -11.69
C VAL A 131 4.91 -3.95 -12.34
N ILE A 132 3.62 -4.19 -12.06
CA ILE A 132 2.84 -5.28 -12.67
C ILE A 132 2.77 -5.10 -14.18
N GLY A 133 2.49 -3.90 -14.67
CA GLY A 133 2.48 -3.61 -16.11
C GLY A 133 3.82 -3.94 -16.79
N HIS A 134 4.93 -3.58 -16.16
CA HIS A 134 6.27 -3.89 -16.66
C HIS A 134 6.58 -5.40 -16.64
N ILE A 135 6.19 -6.09 -15.57
CA ILE A 135 6.34 -7.55 -15.45
C ILE A 135 5.57 -8.25 -16.58
N MET A 136 4.32 -7.86 -16.81
CA MET A 136 3.48 -8.43 -17.86
C MET A 136 4.09 -8.25 -19.26
N LEU A 137 4.80 -7.14 -19.47
CA LEU A 137 5.48 -6.82 -20.74
C LEU A 137 6.92 -7.33 -20.82
N GLY A 138 7.41 -8.02 -19.79
CA GLY A 138 8.81 -8.46 -19.70
C GLY A 138 9.82 -7.32 -19.74
N LYS A 139 9.44 -6.12 -19.29
CA LYS A 139 10.28 -4.92 -19.28
C LYS A 139 11.06 -4.79 -17.99
N SER A 140 12.23 -4.17 -18.10
CA SER A 140 13.02 -3.77 -16.93
C SER A 140 12.26 -2.69 -16.14
N LEU A 141 12.26 -2.79 -14.82
CA LEU A 141 11.74 -1.75 -13.92
C LEU A 141 12.61 -0.47 -13.92
N THR A 142 13.73 -0.46 -14.64
CA THR A 142 14.50 0.78 -14.88
C THR A 142 13.91 1.62 -16.01
N VAL A 143 13.06 1.02 -16.85
CA VAL A 143 12.31 1.72 -17.88
C VAL A 143 11.06 2.29 -17.23
N ILE A 144 10.85 3.59 -17.39
CA ILE A 144 9.66 4.27 -16.83
C ILE A 144 8.60 4.45 -17.92
N GLU A 145 9.03 4.67 -19.17
CA GLU A 145 8.15 4.96 -20.28
C GLU A 145 7.92 3.73 -21.13
N LEU A 146 6.66 3.33 -21.20
CA LEU A 146 6.17 2.36 -22.16
C LEU A 146 5.90 3.04 -23.50
N LYS A 147 6.13 2.31 -24.58
CA LYS A 147 5.86 2.78 -25.95
C LYS A 147 4.43 2.41 -26.34
N GLU A 148 3.90 3.06 -27.37
CA GLU A 148 2.60 2.69 -27.97
C GLU A 148 2.51 1.20 -28.33
N THR A 149 3.62 0.63 -28.80
CA THR A 149 3.71 -0.80 -29.10
C THR A 149 3.56 -1.69 -27.87
N ASP A 150 3.98 -1.21 -26.70
CA ASP A 150 3.86 -1.95 -25.45
C ASP A 150 2.40 -1.98 -24.98
N TYR A 151 1.68 -0.87 -25.12
CA TYR A 151 0.23 -0.82 -24.84
C TYR A 151 -0.57 -1.72 -25.78
N PHE A 152 -0.22 -1.76 -27.07
CA PHE A 152 -0.84 -2.68 -28.03
C PHE A 152 -0.61 -4.15 -27.66
N TYR A 153 0.63 -4.51 -27.29
CA TYR A 153 0.96 -5.87 -26.87
C TYR A 153 0.17 -6.28 -25.61
N MET A 154 0.01 -5.35 -24.67
CA MET A 154 -0.79 -5.61 -23.47
C MET A 154 -2.28 -5.81 -23.81
N GLN A 155 -2.82 -5.07 -24.78
CA GLN A 155 -4.19 -5.26 -25.27
C GLN A 155 -4.37 -6.67 -25.87
N GLU A 156 -3.49 -7.06 -26.80
CA GLU A 156 -3.53 -8.39 -27.42
C GLU A 156 -3.45 -9.51 -26.37
N MET A 157 -2.60 -9.35 -25.36
CA MET A 157 -2.48 -10.29 -24.26
C MET A 157 -3.80 -10.45 -23.48
N PHE A 158 -4.51 -9.35 -23.18
CA PHE A 158 -5.82 -9.41 -22.49
C PHE A 158 -6.95 -9.97 -23.36
N GLU A 159 -6.82 -9.93 -24.68
CA GLU A 159 -7.78 -10.55 -25.62
C GLU A 159 -7.55 -12.06 -25.77
N GLN A 160 -6.28 -12.50 -25.71
CA GLN A 160 -5.89 -13.88 -26.01
C GLN A 160 -5.79 -14.78 -24.77
N ILE A 161 -5.50 -14.20 -23.61
CA ILE A 161 -5.26 -14.96 -22.37
C ILE A 161 -6.41 -14.72 -21.40
N ALA A 162 -6.93 -15.79 -20.80
CA ALA A 162 -7.96 -15.67 -19.78
C ALA A 162 -7.42 -14.87 -18.59
N LEU A 163 -8.25 -13.97 -18.05
CA LEU A 163 -7.88 -13.09 -16.94
C LEU A 163 -7.37 -13.87 -15.73
N GLU A 164 -7.93 -15.05 -15.49
CA GLU A 164 -7.53 -15.93 -14.40
C GLU A 164 -6.12 -16.52 -14.58
N ASP A 165 -5.71 -16.79 -15.82
CA ASP A 165 -4.36 -17.28 -16.12
C ASP A 165 -3.33 -16.16 -15.97
N ILE A 166 -3.70 -14.92 -16.35
CA ILE A 166 -2.88 -13.72 -16.10
C ILE A 166 -2.67 -13.53 -14.61
N LYS A 167 -3.74 -13.62 -13.80
CA LYS A 167 -3.64 -13.48 -12.33
C LYS A 167 -2.72 -14.53 -11.72
N LYS A 168 -2.90 -15.80 -12.04
CA LYS A 168 -2.05 -16.89 -11.55
C LYS A 168 -0.58 -16.69 -11.93
N HIS A 169 -0.33 -16.27 -13.18
CA HIS A 169 1.03 -15.98 -13.62
C HIS A 169 1.66 -14.84 -12.81
N LEU A 170 0.91 -13.79 -12.52
CA LEU A 170 1.37 -12.67 -11.70
C LEU A 170 1.58 -13.05 -10.24
N GLU A 171 0.72 -13.87 -9.65
CA GLU A 171 0.90 -14.38 -8.28
C GLU A 171 2.19 -15.19 -8.15
N VAL A 172 2.44 -16.11 -9.09
CA VAL A 172 3.70 -16.90 -9.13
C VAL A 172 4.91 -15.98 -9.33
N THR A 173 4.79 -14.99 -10.20
CA THR A 173 5.89 -14.04 -10.47
C THR A 173 6.17 -13.15 -9.25
N LEU A 174 5.13 -12.70 -8.55
CA LEU A 174 5.26 -11.94 -7.31
C LEU A 174 5.93 -12.79 -6.23
N GLU A 175 5.58 -14.06 -6.07
CA GLU A 175 6.23 -14.97 -5.12
C GLU A 175 7.74 -15.07 -5.39
N ILE A 176 8.14 -15.24 -6.65
CA ILE A 176 9.55 -15.26 -7.06
C ILE A 176 10.22 -13.91 -6.75
N TYR A 177 9.54 -12.80 -7.03
CA TYR A 177 10.05 -11.46 -6.78
C TYR A 177 10.28 -11.21 -5.28
N ILE A 178 9.32 -11.57 -4.43
CA ILE A 178 9.43 -11.47 -2.96
C ILE A 178 10.57 -12.33 -2.42
N LYS A 179 10.72 -13.55 -2.96
CA LYS A 179 11.83 -14.43 -2.59
C LYS A 179 13.20 -13.83 -2.93
N ASN A 180 13.32 -13.18 -4.08
CA ASN A 180 14.60 -12.66 -4.57
C ASN A 180 15.02 -11.32 -3.93
N TYR A 181 14.05 -10.45 -3.60
CA TYR A 181 14.34 -9.06 -3.18
C TYR A 181 13.93 -8.74 -1.74
N TYR A 182 13.11 -9.59 -1.10
CA TYR A 182 12.53 -9.33 0.22
C TYR A 182 12.67 -10.50 1.18
N GLU A 183 13.72 -11.32 1.02
CA GLU A 183 14.04 -12.43 1.93
C GLU A 183 12.85 -13.40 2.16
N ASN A 184 12.00 -13.56 1.14
CA ASN A 184 10.80 -14.39 1.21
C ASN A 184 9.79 -13.94 2.30
N ASP A 185 9.66 -12.63 2.50
CA ASP A 185 8.70 -12.04 3.45
C ASP A 185 7.25 -12.36 3.07
N ARG A 186 6.66 -13.29 3.81
CA ARG A 186 5.29 -13.77 3.59
C ARG A 186 4.24 -12.72 3.92
N GLU A 187 4.50 -11.81 4.86
CA GLU A 187 3.52 -10.76 5.17
C GLU A 187 3.41 -9.77 4.01
N LEU A 188 4.56 -9.41 3.42
CA LEU A 188 4.60 -8.56 2.24
C LEU A 188 3.94 -9.23 1.02
N LEU A 189 4.25 -10.52 0.80
CA LEU A 189 3.60 -11.29 -0.27
C LEU A 189 2.08 -11.28 -0.12
N ASN A 190 1.56 -11.61 1.05
CA ASN A 190 0.12 -11.64 1.30
C ASN A 190 -0.54 -10.27 1.08
N TYR A 191 0.12 -9.20 1.51
CA TYR A 191 -0.38 -7.84 1.36
C TYR A 191 -0.48 -7.42 -0.11
N LEU A 192 0.58 -7.62 -0.89
CA LEU A 192 0.60 -7.26 -2.32
C LEU A 192 -0.28 -8.18 -3.18
N SER A 193 -0.34 -9.48 -2.86
CA SER A 193 -1.22 -10.43 -3.55
C SER A 193 -2.69 -10.03 -3.46
N GLY A 194 -3.12 -9.45 -2.34
CA GLY A 194 -4.48 -8.92 -2.17
C GLY A 194 -4.87 -7.87 -3.21
N ALA A 195 -3.90 -7.13 -3.76
CA ALA A 195 -4.14 -6.08 -4.75
C ALA A 195 -4.13 -6.58 -6.20
N ILE A 196 -3.54 -7.76 -6.50
CA ILE A 196 -3.36 -8.26 -7.88
C ILE A 196 -4.68 -8.34 -8.63
N SER A 197 -5.71 -8.92 -8.01
CA SER A 197 -7.01 -9.08 -8.67
C SER A 197 -7.64 -7.74 -9.09
N GLY A 198 -7.55 -6.72 -8.22
CA GLY A 198 -8.06 -5.38 -8.53
C GLY A 198 -7.27 -4.70 -9.64
N ILE A 199 -5.94 -4.76 -9.55
CA ILE A 199 -5.02 -4.17 -10.55
C ILE A 199 -5.27 -4.78 -11.92
N VAL A 200 -5.31 -6.11 -12.03
CA VAL A 200 -5.49 -6.83 -13.29
C VAL A 200 -6.82 -6.50 -13.95
N VAL A 201 -7.90 -6.37 -13.16
CA VAL A 201 -9.21 -5.95 -13.68
C VAL A 201 -9.17 -4.52 -14.21
N ARG A 202 -8.51 -3.58 -13.50
CA ARG A 202 -8.37 -2.20 -13.98
C ARG A 202 -7.53 -2.12 -15.26
N LEU A 203 -6.43 -2.85 -15.33
CA LEU A 203 -5.59 -2.93 -16.53
C LEU A 203 -6.37 -3.51 -17.71
N LYS A 204 -7.15 -4.58 -17.50
CA LYS A 204 -8.02 -5.13 -18.55
C LYS A 204 -9.04 -4.10 -19.03
N ASN A 205 -9.73 -3.44 -18.11
CA ASN A 205 -10.72 -2.42 -18.46
C ASN A 205 -10.07 -1.27 -19.26
N ALA A 206 -8.86 -0.84 -18.88
CA ALA A 206 -8.12 0.17 -19.61
C ALA A 206 -7.62 -0.30 -20.97
N ALA A 207 -7.26 -1.57 -21.11
CA ALA A 207 -6.93 -2.20 -22.39
C ALA A 207 -8.14 -2.19 -23.32
N ASP A 208 -9.30 -2.65 -22.85
CA ASP A 208 -10.55 -2.70 -23.61
C ASP A 208 -10.99 -1.29 -24.09
N ASN A 209 -10.69 -0.25 -23.30
CA ASN A 209 -11.02 1.15 -23.60
C ASN A 209 -9.87 1.94 -24.25
N LYS A 210 -8.72 1.31 -24.53
CA LYS A 210 -7.52 1.93 -25.12
C LYS A 210 -6.98 3.13 -24.33
N VAL A 211 -7.03 3.05 -23.01
CA VAL A 211 -6.56 4.10 -22.07
C VAL A 211 -5.48 3.59 -21.10
N LEU A 212 -4.73 2.55 -21.48
CA LEU A 212 -3.66 1.98 -20.65
C LEU A 212 -2.60 3.00 -20.22
N GLY A 213 -2.24 3.95 -21.09
CA GLY A 213 -1.27 5.01 -20.77
C GLY A 213 -1.73 6.01 -19.71
N ASN A 214 -2.99 5.94 -19.29
CA ASN A 214 -3.50 6.71 -18.15
C ASN A 214 -3.36 5.94 -16.82
N ILE A 215 -2.88 4.69 -16.86
CA ILE A 215 -2.72 3.83 -15.68
C ILE A 215 -1.25 3.39 -15.49
N ILE A 216 -0.49 3.19 -16.58
CA ILE A 216 0.90 2.70 -16.56
C ILE A 216 1.81 3.34 -17.62
#